data_AF-A0A6P1BZI4-F1
#
_entry.id   AF-A0A6P1BZI4-F1
#
_cell.length_a   1.000
_cell.length_b   1.000
_cell.length_c   1.000
_cell.angle_alpha   90.00
_cell.angle_beta   90.00
_cell.angle_gamma   90.00
#
_symmetry.space_group_name_H-M   'P 1'
#
loop_
_entity.id
_entity.type
_entity.pdbx_description
1 polymer ?
#
loop_
_entity_poly.entity_id
_entity_poly.type
_entity_poly.pdbx_seq_one_letter_code
_entity_poly.pdbx_strand_id
1 'polypeptide(L)'
;MLTNKRLILSHFWLAFIVFGAALVLGAWQMFVRSPLNAWHFNPEFYYRSVTAHGSAMGYVFPTLIAMGFGYAITEASLEKALVGRRWAWAGFFLVAVGAVVAMIPVSLGLASVLYTFYPPMVG
;
A
#
# COMPACT_ATOMS: atom_id res chain seq x y z
N MET A 1 -19.16 -11.03 -19.77
CA MET A 1 -18.35 -9.80 -19.96
C MET A 1 -18.30 -9.03 -18.65
N LEU A 2 -17.13 -8.56 -18.20
CA LEU A 2 -17.03 -7.75 -16.98
C LEU A 2 -17.75 -6.40 -17.16
N THR A 3 -18.67 -6.07 -16.24
CA THR A 3 -19.45 -4.83 -16.28
C THR A 3 -18.68 -3.70 -15.61
N ASN A 4 -17.93 -4.01 -14.55
CA ASN A 4 -17.23 -3.04 -13.71
C ASN A 4 -15.74 -2.90 -14.02
N LYS A 5 -15.34 -3.01 -15.30
CA LYS A 5 -13.93 -2.95 -15.75
C LYS A 5 -13.16 -1.74 -15.19
N ARG A 6 -13.76 -0.54 -15.22
CA ARG A 6 -13.10 0.68 -14.73
C ARG A 6 -12.76 0.58 -13.24
N LEU A 7 -13.71 0.13 -12.41
CA LEU A 7 -13.50 -0.06 -10.97
C LEU A 7 -12.39 -1.08 -10.71
N ILE A 8 -12.44 -2.23 -11.37
CA ILE A 8 -11.44 -3.31 -11.24
C ILE A 8 -10.05 -2.80 -11.63
N LEU A 9 -9.93 -2.17 -12.80
CA LEU A 9 -8.66 -1.65 -13.29
C LEU A 9 -8.15 -0.51 -12.41
N SER A 10 -9.00 0.34 -11.83
CA SER A 10 -8.57 1.37 -10.88
C SER A 10 -7.88 0.77 -9.65
N HIS A 11 -8.37 -0.35 -9.11
CA HIS A 11 -7.70 -1.04 -8.00
C HIS A 11 -6.33 -1.54 -8.41
N PHE A 12 -6.21 -2.21 -9.55
CA PHE A 12 -4.93 -2.73 -10.03
C PHE A 12 -3.94 -1.62 -10.37
N TRP A 13 -4.36 -0.57 -11.09
CA TRP A 13 -3.49 0.56 -11.39
C TRP A 13 -2.95 1.22 -10.13
N LEU A 14 -3.81 1.49 -9.14
CA LEU A 14 -3.36 2.05 -7.88
C LEU A 14 -2.43 1.09 -7.13
N ALA A 15 -2.75 -0.21 -7.10
CA ALA A 15 -1.91 -1.22 -6.47
C ALA A 15 -0.51 -1.24 -7.10
N PHE A 16 -0.40 -1.27 -8.43
CA PHE A 16 0.90 -1.30 -9.11
C PHE A 16 1.68 0.01 -8.98
N ILE A 17 1.00 1.16 -8.91
CA ILE A 17 1.66 2.45 -8.60
C ILE A 17 2.26 2.41 -7.18
N VAL A 18 1.46 1.98 -6.18
CA VAL A 18 1.93 1.85 -4.79
C VAL A 18 3.06 0.83 -4.67
N PHE A 19 2.95 -0.29 -5.40
CA PHE A 19 4.00 -1.31 -5.47
C PHE A 19 5.30 -0.74 -6.06
N GLY A 20 5.21 0.05 -7.13
CA GLY A 20 6.38 0.74 -7.72
C GLY A 20 7.08 1.64 -6.70
N ALA A 21 6.34 2.44 -5.95
CA ALA A 21 6.90 3.26 -4.87
C ALA A 21 7.53 2.40 -3.75
N ALA A 22 6.85 1.32 -3.34
CA ALA A 22 7.35 0.42 -2.32
C ALA A 22 8.62 -0.32 -2.76
N LEU A 23 8.76 -0.68 -4.05
CA LEU A 23 9.98 -1.29 -4.58
C LEU A 23 11.19 -0.37 -4.43
N VAL A 24 11.03 0.94 -4.68
CA VAL A 24 12.12 1.91 -4.48
C VAL A 24 12.56 1.94 -3.01
N LEU A 25 11.60 1.95 -2.07
CA LEU A 25 11.89 1.88 -0.63
C LEU A 25 12.53 0.53 -0.24
N GLY A 26 12.12 -0.58 -0.86
CA GLY A 26 12.71 -1.90 -0.63
C GLY A 26 14.16 -1.96 -1.13
N ALA A 27 14.43 -1.42 -2.32
CA ALA A 27 15.77 -1.29 -2.85
C ALA A 27 16.66 -0.43 -1.95
N TRP A 28 16.13 0.69 -1.43
CA TRP A 28 16.81 1.53 -0.45
C TRP A 28 17.17 0.76 0.83
N GLN A 29 16.26 -0.05 1.38
CA GLN A 29 16.55 -0.87 2.56
C GLN A 29 17.69 -1.85 2.33
N MET A 30 17.73 -2.49 1.15
CA MET A 30 18.81 -3.40 0.79
C MET A 30 20.13 -2.66 0.63
N PHE A 31 20.12 -1.50 -0.06
CA PHE A 31 21.30 -0.66 -0.22
C PHE A 31 21.88 -0.22 1.13
N VAL A 32 21.04 0.32 2.03
CA VAL A 32 21.48 0.82 3.35
C VAL A 32 22.04 -0.28 4.24
N ARG A 33 21.52 -1.51 4.13
CA ARG A 33 22.01 -2.67 4.88
C ARG A 33 23.20 -3.37 4.22
N SER A 34 23.62 -2.94 3.04
CA SER A 34 24.74 -3.54 2.32
C SER A 34 26.08 -2.87 2.69
N PRO A 35 27.23 -3.54 2.48
CA PRO A 35 28.55 -2.93 2.63
C PRO A 35 28.77 -1.69 1.75
N LEU A 36 27.96 -1.49 0.70
CA LEU A 36 28.06 -0.34 -0.20
C LEU A 36 27.77 1.00 0.51
N ASN A 37 27.07 0.97 1.65
CA ASN A 37 26.72 2.15 2.44
C ASN A 37 27.37 2.19 3.84
N ALA A 38 28.51 1.52 4.03
CA ALA A 38 29.19 1.41 5.33
C ALA A 38 29.62 2.75 5.98
N TRP A 39 29.55 3.85 5.22
CA TRP A 39 30.11 5.16 5.54
C TRP A 39 29.02 6.20 5.91
N HIS A 40 27.75 5.94 5.56
CA HIS A 40 26.64 6.86 5.82
C HIS A 40 25.35 6.10 6.22
N PHE A 41 25.28 5.68 7.48
CA PHE A 41 24.06 5.12 8.07
C PHE A 41 23.31 6.16 8.91
N ASN A 42 22.09 6.50 8.49
CA ASN A 42 21.13 7.21 9.34
C ASN A 42 20.00 6.24 9.72
N PRO A 43 19.90 5.84 11.00
CA PRO A 43 18.84 4.93 11.47
C PRO A 43 17.44 5.47 11.17
N GLU A 44 17.24 6.78 11.29
CA GLU A 44 15.92 7.39 11.13
C GLU A 44 15.40 7.19 9.71
N PHE A 45 16.20 7.49 8.68
CA PHE A 45 15.80 7.25 7.28
C PHE A 45 15.58 5.77 6.98
N TYR A 46 16.33 4.88 7.64
CA TYR A 46 16.12 3.45 7.52
C TYR A 46 14.74 3.04 8.07
N TYR A 47 14.43 3.40 9.32
CA TYR A 47 13.16 3.04 9.94
C TYR A 47 11.96 3.73 9.31
N ARG A 48 12.11 4.99 8.86
CA ARG A 48 11.09 5.71 8.08
C ARG A 48 10.75 4.94 6.81
N SER A 49 11.78 4.52 6.07
CA SER A 49 11.62 3.72 4.84
C SER A 49 10.94 2.38 5.11
N VAL A 50 11.39 1.63 6.12
CA VAL A 50 10.80 0.32 6.44
C VAL A 50 9.35 0.46 6.89
N THR A 51 9.02 1.52 7.61
CA THR A 51 7.64 1.78 8.04
C THR A 51 6.74 2.09 6.85
N ALA A 52 7.19 2.99 5.96
CA ALA A 52 6.45 3.30 4.73
C ALA A 52 6.29 2.08 3.83
N HIS A 53 7.38 1.35 3.56
CA HIS A 53 7.38 0.14 2.74
C HIS A 53 6.47 -0.94 3.33
N GLY A 54 6.67 -1.27 4.61
CA GLY A 54 5.91 -2.32 5.30
C GLY A 54 4.43 -2.00 5.37
N SER A 55 4.05 -0.74 5.63
CA SER A 55 2.64 -0.33 5.67
C SER A 55 1.99 -0.38 4.29
N ALA A 56 2.69 0.10 3.25
CA ALA A 56 2.21 0.03 1.87
C ALA A 56 2.04 -1.41 1.39
N MET A 57 3.02 -2.28 1.64
CA MET A 57 3.02 -3.68 1.20
C MET A 57 2.18 -4.61 2.08
N GLY A 58 2.00 -4.27 3.36
CA GLY A 58 1.23 -5.07 4.31
C GLY A 58 -0.27 -4.75 4.31
N TYR A 59 -0.65 -3.50 4.06
CA TYR A 59 -2.04 -3.07 4.13
C TYR A 59 -2.58 -2.60 2.78
N VAL A 60 -1.92 -1.63 2.13
CA VAL A 60 -2.51 -0.95 0.97
C VAL A 60 -2.53 -1.84 -0.28
N PHE A 61 -1.38 -2.35 -0.68
CA PHE A 61 -1.23 -3.19 -1.86
C PHE A 61 -2.11 -4.46 -1.81
N PRO A 62 -2.03 -5.32 -0.79
CA PRO A 62 -2.81 -6.56 -0.76
C PRO A 62 -4.32 -6.29 -0.69
N THR A 63 -4.77 -5.25 0.02
CA THR A 63 -6.20 -4.87 0.03
C THR A 63 -6.69 -4.47 -1.36
N LEU A 64 -5.94 -3.63 -2.09
CA LEU A 64 -6.32 -3.25 -3.45
C LEU A 64 -6.36 -4.45 -4.40
N ILE A 65 -5.36 -5.34 -4.32
CA ILE A 65 -5.33 -6.58 -5.12
C ILE A 65 -6.51 -7.48 -4.78
N ALA A 66 -6.75 -7.74 -3.50
CA ALA A 66 -7.85 -8.61 -3.04
C ALA A 66 -9.22 -8.07 -3.46
N MET A 67 -9.45 -6.75 -3.32
CA MET A 67 -10.69 -6.10 -3.75
C MET A 67 -10.86 -6.16 -5.27
N GLY A 68 -9.86 -5.71 -6.04
CA GLY A 68 -9.91 -5.69 -7.50
C GLY A 68 -10.12 -7.08 -8.10
N PHE A 69 -9.38 -8.07 -7.58
CA PHE A 69 -9.52 -9.46 -8.00
C PHE A 69 -10.86 -10.06 -7.57
N GLY A 70 -11.29 -9.82 -6.33
CA GLY A 70 -12.59 -10.24 -5.82
C GLY A 70 -13.74 -9.74 -6.69
N TYR A 71 -13.74 -8.46 -7.05
CA TYR A 71 -14.72 -7.87 -7.96
C TYR A 71 -14.71 -8.53 -9.34
N ALA A 72 -13.52 -8.78 -9.90
CA ALA A 72 -13.39 -9.43 -11.20
C ALA A 72 -13.92 -10.87 -11.19
N ILE A 73 -13.51 -11.68 -10.20
CA ILE A 73 -13.89 -13.09 -10.14
C ILE A 73 -15.37 -13.25 -9.80
N THR A 74 -15.93 -12.44 -8.92
CA THR A 74 -17.36 -12.49 -8.60
C THR A 74 -18.21 -12.20 -9.84
N GLU A 75 -17.90 -11.14 -10.61
CA GLU A 75 -18.66 -10.85 -11.84
C GLU A 75 -18.46 -11.92 -12.91
N ALA A 76 -17.24 -12.44 -13.06
CA ALA A 76 -16.93 -13.44 -14.08
C ALA A 76 -17.57 -14.81 -13.77
N SER A 77 -17.56 -15.23 -12.50
CA SER A 77 -18.04 -16.55 -12.08
C SER A 77 -19.55 -16.60 -11.87
N LEU A 78 -20.17 -15.54 -11.36
CA LEU A 78 -21.62 -15.51 -11.14
C LEU A 78 -22.41 -14.97 -12.33
N GLU A 79 -21.71 -14.41 -13.33
CA GLU A 79 -22.30 -13.75 -14.50
C GLU A 79 -23.32 -12.66 -14.15
N LYS A 80 -23.14 -12.04 -12.98
CA LYS A 80 -24.00 -10.97 -12.46
C LYS A 80 -23.19 -9.71 -12.23
N ALA A 81 -23.85 -8.57 -12.40
CA ALA A 81 -23.27 -7.29 -12.04
C ALA A 81 -23.05 -7.21 -10.52
N LEU A 82 -21.97 -6.56 -10.10
CA LEU A 82 -21.71 -6.27 -8.69
C LEU A 82 -22.87 -5.50 -8.04
N VAL A 83 -23.43 -6.09 -6.99
CA VAL A 83 -24.35 -5.40 -6.08
C VAL A 83 -23.54 -4.41 -5.25
N GLY A 84 -24.01 -3.17 -5.13
CA GLY A 84 -23.33 -2.17 -4.30
C GLY A 84 -22.12 -1.50 -4.96
N ARG A 85 -22.08 -1.38 -6.29
CA ARG A 85 -21.01 -0.67 -7.04
C ARG A 85 -20.60 0.68 -6.42
N ARG A 86 -21.55 1.45 -5.88
CA ARG A 86 -21.27 2.74 -5.20
C ARG A 86 -20.38 2.55 -3.95
N TRP A 87 -20.66 1.51 -3.16
CA TRP A 87 -19.86 1.16 -1.99
C TRP A 87 -18.49 0.63 -2.37
N ALA A 88 -18.37 -0.09 -3.48
CA ALA A 88 -17.07 -0.52 -3.98
C ALA A 88 -16.17 0.66 -4.39
N TRP A 89 -16.75 1.70 -5.01
CA TRP A 89 -16.03 2.96 -5.26
C TRP A 89 -15.70 3.70 -3.97
N ALA A 90 -16.63 3.77 -3.01
CA ALA A 90 -16.37 4.37 -1.70
C ALA A 90 -15.21 3.68 -0.98
N GLY A 91 -15.16 2.34 -1.01
CA GLY A 91 -14.06 1.54 -0.47
C GLY A 91 -12.72 1.84 -1.16
N PHE A 92 -12.71 1.94 -2.50
CA PHE A 92 -11.52 2.34 -3.25
C PHE A 92 -10.98 3.70 -2.79
N PHE A 93 -11.83 4.72 -2.68
CA PHE A 93 -11.42 6.04 -2.22
C PHE A 93 -11.00 6.03 -0.75
N LEU A 94 -11.66 5.24 0.11
CA LEU A 94 -11.30 5.11 1.51
C LEU A 94 -9.88 4.54 1.66
N VAL A 95 -9.53 3.50 0.89
CA VAL A 95 -8.17 2.95 0.87
C VAL A 95 -7.17 4.00 0.37
N ALA A 96 -7.47 4.70 -0.73
CA ALA A 96 -6.57 5.71 -1.29
C ALA A 96 -6.32 6.88 -0.33
N VAL A 97 -7.39 7.46 0.22
CA VAL A 97 -7.29 8.59 1.16
C VAL A 97 -6.65 8.14 2.47
N GLY A 98 -7.06 7.00 3.01
CA GLY A 98 -6.47 6.44 4.23
C GLY A 98 -4.97 6.18 4.09
N ALA A 99 -4.54 5.67 2.93
CA ALA A 99 -3.12 5.48 2.64
C ALA A 99 -2.36 6.81 2.63
N VAL A 100 -2.89 7.85 1.98
CA VAL A 100 -2.26 9.18 1.98
C VAL A 100 -2.18 9.74 3.39
N VAL A 101 -3.28 9.71 4.14
CA VAL A 101 -3.33 10.21 5.53
C VAL A 101 -2.31 9.50 6.42
N ALA A 102 -2.20 8.17 6.31
CA ALA A 102 -1.23 7.39 7.06
C ALA A 102 0.22 7.68 6.65
N MET A 103 0.47 7.95 5.37
CA MET A 103 1.82 8.23 4.87
C MET A 103 2.32 9.64 5.22
N ILE A 104 1.45 10.62 5.46
CA ILE A 104 1.88 11.98 5.87
C ILE A 104 2.80 11.95 7.11
N PRO A 105 2.38 11.44 8.29
CA PRO A 105 3.25 11.42 9.47
C PRO A 105 4.48 10.54 9.27
N VAL A 106 4.35 9.41 8.55
CA VAL A 106 5.50 8.54 8.22
C VAL A 106 6.53 9.31 7.39
N SER A 107 6.10 10.00 6.33
CA SER A 107 7.00 10.79 5.46
C SER A 107 7.67 11.96 6.20
N LEU A 108 6.99 12.53 7.19
CA LEU A 108 7.54 13.58 8.07
C LEU A 108 8.51 13.04 9.14
N GLY A 109 8.63 11.72 9.30
CA GLY A 109 9.44 11.10 10.34
C GLY A 109 8.78 11.08 11.73
N LEU A 110 7.49 11.39 11.79
CA LEU A 110 6.69 11.42 13.03
C LEU A 110 6.04 10.06 13.36
N ALA A 111 6.36 9.01 12.59
CA ALA A 111 5.78 7.68 12.74
C ALA A 111 6.73 6.60 12.19
N SER A 112 7.97 6.55 12.67
CA SER A 112 8.97 5.56 12.25
C SER A 112 8.91 4.27 13.08
N VAL A 113 7.70 3.70 13.21
CA VAL A 113 7.35 2.64 14.20
C VAL A 113 7.06 1.25 13.59
N LEU A 114 7.44 1.03 12.33
CA LEU A 114 7.16 -0.17 11.54
C LEU A 114 5.67 -0.38 11.27
N TYR A 115 5.37 -1.34 10.39
CA TYR A 115 3.99 -1.72 10.08
C TYR A 115 3.26 -2.37 11.27
N THR A 116 3.97 -2.75 12.33
CA THR A 116 3.39 -3.41 13.51
C THR A 116 3.02 -2.44 14.63
N PHE A 117 3.54 -1.20 14.63
CA PHE A 117 3.16 -0.13 15.57
C PHE A 117 3.09 -0.57 17.05
N TYR A 118 4.05 -1.38 17.50
CA TYR A 118 4.05 -1.94 18.86
C TYR A 118 4.25 -0.86 19.94
N PRO A 119 3.35 -0.75 20.93
CA PRO A 119 3.59 0.07 22.12
C PRO A 119 4.81 -0.43 22.94
N PRO A 120 5.53 0.43 23.67
CA PRO A 120 5.27 1.87 23.88
C PRO A 120 5.90 2.77 22.80
N MET A 121 6.30 2.24 21.64
CA MET A 121 6.86 3.07 20.57
C MET A 121 5.79 4.01 20.02
N VAL A 122 5.85 5.25 20.47
CA VAL A 122 5.11 6.38 19.95
C VAL A 122 6.04 7.21 19.07
N GLY A 123 5.47 7.77 18.01
CA GLY A 123 6.19 8.47 16.94
C GLY A 123 7.02 9.65 17.42
#